data_AF-A0A1H3AZR9-F1
#
_entry.id   AF-A0A1H3AZR9-F1
#
_cell.length_a   1.000
_cell.length_b   1.000
_cell.length_c   1.000
_cell.angle_alpha   90.00
_cell.angle_beta   90.00
_cell.angle_gamma   90.00
#
_symmetry.space_group_name_H-M   'P 1'
#
loop_
_entity.id
_entity.type
_entity.pdbx_description
1 polymer ?
#
loop_
_entity_poly.entity_id
_entity_poly.type
_entity_poly.pdbx_seq_one_letter_code
_entity_poly.pdbx_strand_id
1 'polypeptide(L)' 'MKNKDSYKFAELNDQSEAVELIQRTEQLLTEQHGAPITLIAYESAKDKDTAED' A
#
# COMPACT_ATOMS: atom_id res chain seq x y z
N MET A 1 -13.47 -17.48 -16.17
CA MET A 1 -12.69 -16.31 -15.71
C MET A 1 -12.02 -16.67 -14.39
N LYS A 2 -10.74 -17.04 -14.40
CA LYS A 2 -9.95 -17.24 -13.18
C LYS A 2 -8.79 -16.24 -13.23
N ASN A 3 -8.97 -15.13 -12.53
CA ASN A 3 -7.92 -14.33 -11.90
C ASN A 3 -8.64 -13.53 -10.81
N LYS A 4 -8.94 -14.21 -9.68
CA LYS A 4 -9.21 -13.48 -8.44
C LYS A 4 -7.84 -13.01 -7.98
N ASP A 5 -7.40 -11.85 -8.46
CA ASP A 5 -6.26 -11.17 -7.86
C ASP A 5 -6.69 -10.88 -6.41
N SER A 6 -6.23 -11.74 -5.49
CA SER A 6 -6.56 -11.65 -4.08
C SER A 6 -5.61 -10.66 -3.43
N TYR A 7 -6.14 -9.49 -3.10
CA TYR A 7 -5.42 -8.47 -2.34
C TYR A 7 -5.63 -8.71 -0.85
N LYS A 8 -4.57 -8.57 -0.06
CA LYS A 8 -4.64 -8.51 1.40
C LYS A 8 -4.07 -7.17 1.85
N PHE A 9 -4.56 -6.63 2.96
CA PHE A 9 -3.95 -5.44 3.55
C PHE A 9 -2.48 -5.74 3.87
N ALA A 10 -1.60 -4.82 3.49
CA ALA A 10 -0.18 -4.94 3.79
C ALA A 10 0.05 -4.78 5.30
N GLU A 11 0.88 -5.62 5.89
CA GLU A 11 1.34 -5.44 7.27
C GLU A 11 2.55 -4.49 7.27
N LEU A 12 2.36 -3.27 7.77
CA LEU A 12 3.38 -2.21 7.71
C LEU A 12 4.17 -2.04 9.02
N ASN A 13 3.98 -2.93 9.99
CA ASN A 13 4.56 -2.78 11.35
C ASN A 13 6.09 -2.63 11.34
N ASP A 14 6.77 -3.27 10.40
CA ASP A 14 8.24 -3.24 10.25
C ASP A 14 8.70 -2.39 9.04
N GLN A 15 7.80 -1.63 8.41
CA GLN A 15 8.07 -0.84 7.21
C GLN A 15 7.92 0.67 7.47
N SER A 16 8.66 1.21 8.44
CA SER A 16 8.56 2.61 8.85
C SER A 16 8.74 3.60 7.68
N GLU A 17 9.68 3.32 6.77
CA GLU A 17 9.89 4.15 5.58
C GLU A 17 8.67 4.16 4.64
N ALA A 18 7.99 3.02 4.48
CA ALA A 18 6.79 2.92 3.66
C ALA A 18 5.61 3.67 4.31
N VAL A 19 5.49 3.61 5.64
CA VAL A 19 4.49 4.37 6.40
C VAL A 19 4.72 5.87 6.24
N GLU A 20 5.96 6.35 6.37
CA GLU A 20 6.30 7.77 6.19
C GLU A 20 6.01 8.25 4.77
N LEU A 21 6.31 7.42 3.76
CA LEU A 21 5.99 7.72 2.36
C LEU A 21 4.47 7.89 2.18
N ILE A 22 3.68 6.93 2.68
CA ILE A 22 2.22 6.95 2.60
C ILE A 22 1.66 8.23 3.22
N GLN A 23 2.08 8.56 4.44
CA GLN A 23 1.61 9.75 5.15
C GLN A 23 1.96 11.04 4.40
N ARG A 24 3.19 11.15 3.89
CA ARG A 24 3.60 12.32 3.11
C ARG A 24 2.79 12.45 1.82
N THR A 25 2.51 11.34 1.15
CA THR A 25 1.69 11.36 -0.07
C THR A 25 0.24 11.73 0.24
N GLU A 26 -0.36 11.21 1.32
CA GLU A 26 -1.70 11.60 1.77
C GLU A 26 -1.81 13.10 2.02
N GLN A 27 -0.80 13.69 2.67
CA GLN A 27 -0.76 15.13 2.91
C GLN A 27 -0.72 15.93 1.60
N LEU A 28 0.18 15.58 0.67
CA LEU A 28 0.30 16.26 -0.62
C LEU A 28 -1.00 16.18 -1.43
N LEU A 29 -1.63 15.01 -1.46
CA LEU A 29 -2.89 14.82 -2.16
C LEU A 29 -4.03 15.61 -1.50
N THR A 30 -4.07 15.62 -0.17
CA THR A 30 -5.06 16.42 0.58
C THR A 30 -4.91 17.91 0.29
N GLU A 31 -3.69 18.43 0.26
CA GLU A 31 -3.38 19.82 -0.08
C GLU A 31 -3.76 20.14 -1.54
N GLN A 32 -3.48 19.24 -2.48
CA GLN A 32 -3.76 19.43 -3.90
C GLN A 32 -5.27 19.39 -4.22
N HIS A 33 -6.03 18.53 -3.55
CA HIS A 33 -7.44 18.28 -3.85
C HIS A 33 -8.41 19.02 -2.92
N GLY A 34 -7.91 19.63 -1.84
CA GLY A 34 -8.73 20.35 -0.86
C GLY A 34 -9.71 19.46 -0.09
N ALA A 35 -9.48 18.15 -0.07
CA ALA A 35 -10.31 17.16 0.59
C ALA A 35 -9.44 16.08 1.25
N PRO A 36 -9.84 15.53 2.41
CA PRO A 36 -9.08 14.47 3.07
C PRO A 36 -8.95 13.23 2.18
N ILE A 37 -7.71 12.75 1.99
CA ILE A 37 -7.40 11.55 1.23
C ILE A 37 -6.65 10.56 2.14
N THR A 38 -7.04 9.30 2.07
CA THR A 38 -6.39 8.17 2.76
C THR A 38 -5.97 7.13 1.74
N LEU A 39 -4.72 6.67 1.84
CA LEU A 39 -4.16 5.63 0.98
C LEU A 39 -4.26 4.28 1.69
N ILE A 40 -4.50 3.23 0.90
CA ILE A 40 -4.59 1.87 1.41
C ILE A 40 -3.53 1.02 0.70
N ALA A 41 -2.59 0.50 1.47
CA ALA A 41 -1.56 -0.41 0.98
C ALA A 41 -2.10 -1.85 0.93
N TYR A 42 -1.82 -2.53 -0.17
CA TYR A 42 -2.18 -3.92 -0.38
C TYR A 42 -0.96 -4.73 -0.81
N GLU A 43 -0.83 -5.94 -0.28
CA GLU A 43 0.07 -6.95 -0.79
C GLU A 43 -0.65 -7.78 -1.85
N SER A 44 0.02 -7.99 -2.99
CA SER A 44 -0.42 -8.94 -4.00
C SER A 44 -0.09 -10.35 -3.53
N ALA A 45 -1.06 -11.26 -3.60
CA ALA A 45 -0.83 -12.67 -3.26
C ALA A 45 0.20 -13.38 -4.16
N LYS A 46 0.66 -12.75 -5.26
CA LYS A 46 1.67 -13.32 -6.17
C LYS A 46 3.12 -13.02 -5.76
N ASP A 47 3.36 -12.07 -4.85
CA ASP A 47 4.72 -11.64 -4.53
C ASP A 47 5.40 -12.48 -3.42
N LYS A 48 4.67 -13.40 -2.76
CA LYS A 48 5.26 -14.33 -1.78
C LYS A 48 5.94 -15.57 -2.38
N ASP A 49 5.95 -15.74 -3.70
CA ASP A 49 6.59 -16.89 -4.38
C ASP A 49 8.02 -16.57 -4.90
N THR A 50 8.57 -15.37 -4.65
CA THR A 50 9.87 -14.96 -5.23
C THR A 50 10.89 -14.42 -4.22
N ALA A 51 10.84 -14.90 -2.97
CA ALA A 51 11.81 -14.53 -1.93
C ALA A 51 12.45 -15.75 -1.23
N GLU A 52 12.67 -16.84 -1.96
CA GLU A 52 13.64 -17.89 -1.61
C GLU A 52 14.38 -18.33 -2.89
N ASP A 53 15.54 -17.71 -3.16
CA ASP A 53 16.79 -18.36 -3.62
C ASP A 53 17.99 -17.48 -3.23
#